data_AF-A0A8S9PA83-F1
#
_entry.id   AF-A0A8S9PA83-F1
#
_cell.length_a   1.000
_cell.length_b   1.000
_cell.length_c   1.000
_cell.angle_alpha   90.00
_cell.angle_beta   90.00
_cell.angle_gamma   90.00
#
_symmetry.space_group_name_H-M   'P 1'
#
loop_
_entity.id
_entity.type
_entity.pdbx_description
1 polymer ?
#
loop_
_entity_poly.entity_id
_entity_poly.type
_entity_poly.pdbx_seq_one_letter_code
_entity_poly.pdbx_strand_id
1 'polypeptide(L)'
;MIEHFMNWYAPGDELEEAFLAISRSFKMAMTPFVSKNPREAFLNYRDVDIGITTPGYNATFEKAKVYGEKYFQGNYLRLFQVKARFDPTNFFRSQQGIPVLE
;
A
#
# COMPACT_ATOMS: atom_id res chain seq x y z
N MET A 1 2.41 -16.70 -2.46
CA MET A 1 1.70 -15.62 -1.73
C MET A 1 1.17 -16.22 -0.43
N ILE A 2 1.38 -15.55 0.69
CA ILE A 2 0.79 -15.94 1.98
C ILE A 2 -0.02 -14.73 2.46
N GLU A 3 -1.27 -14.96 2.82
CA GLU A 3 -2.17 -13.95 3.37
C GLU A 3 -2.33 -14.18 4.88
N HIS A 4 -2.34 -13.10 5.65
CA HIS A 4 -2.65 -13.11 7.07
C HIS A 4 -3.93 -12.31 7.26
N PHE A 5 -5.01 -13.02 7.52
CA PHE A 5 -6.33 -12.43 7.66
C PHE A 5 -6.90 -12.75 9.05
N MET A 6 -7.45 -11.72 9.68
CA MET A 6 -8.07 -11.82 11.00
C MET A 6 -9.55 -11.50 10.86
N ASN A 7 -10.39 -12.35 11.43
CA ASN A 7 -11.82 -12.15 11.54
C ASN A 7 -12.23 -12.06 13.00
N TRP A 8 -13.22 -11.25 13.28
CA TRP A 8 -13.89 -11.22 14.57
C TRP A 8 -15.39 -11.02 14.36
N TYR A 9 -16.20 -11.63 15.23
CA TYR A 9 -17.66 -11.69 15.05
C TYR A 9 -18.44 -10.78 16.02
N ALA A 10 -17.75 -10.16 16.97
CA ALA A 10 -18.35 -9.24 17.93
C ALA A 10 -17.93 -7.79 17.60
N PRO A 11 -18.84 -6.82 17.56
CA PRO A 11 -18.47 -5.42 17.38
C PRO A 11 -17.78 -4.86 18.65
N GLY A 12 -16.90 -3.87 18.49
CA GLY A 12 -16.31 -3.13 19.60
C GLY A 12 -14.90 -2.62 19.28
N ASP A 13 -14.66 -1.33 19.55
CA ASP A 13 -13.40 -0.65 19.23
C ASP A 13 -12.19 -1.33 19.90
N GLU A 14 -12.33 -1.77 21.14
CA GLU A 14 -11.28 -2.48 21.89
C GLU A 14 -10.89 -3.81 21.21
N LEU A 15 -11.88 -4.53 20.69
CA LEU A 15 -11.65 -5.82 20.02
C LEU A 15 -10.97 -5.58 18.67
N GLU A 16 -11.44 -4.59 17.90
CA GLU A 16 -10.82 -4.17 16.65
C GLU A 16 -9.35 -3.77 16.85
N GLU A 17 -9.07 -2.93 17.85
CA GLU A 17 -7.70 -2.49 18.17
C GLU A 17 -6.80 -3.70 18.52
N ALA A 18 -7.31 -4.65 19.31
CA ALA A 18 -6.58 -5.86 19.66
C ALA A 18 -6.26 -6.72 18.43
N PHE A 19 -7.22 -6.98 17.54
CA PHE A 19 -6.97 -7.79 16.33
C PHE A 19 -6.03 -7.09 15.34
N LEU A 20 -6.14 -5.77 15.19
CA LEU A 20 -5.20 -4.98 14.40
C LEU A 20 -3.79 -5.04 14.98
N ALA A 21 -3.64 -4.94 16.31
CA ALA A 21 -2.36 -5.08 16.98
C ALA A 21 -1.74 -6.45 16.72
N ILE A 22 -2.51 -7.55 16.87
CA ILE A 22 -2.02 -8.90 16.60
C ILE A 22 -1.59 -9.06 15.14
N SER A 23 -2.40 -8.56 14.18
CA SER A 23 -2.07 -8.62 12.75
C SER A 23 -0.73 -7.91 12.44
N ARG A 24 -0.55 -6.71 12.99
CA ARG A 24 0.69 -5.92 12.83
C ARG A 24 1.89 -6.61 13.47
N SER A 25 1.74 -7.13 14.70
CA SER A 25 2.79 -7.89 15.39
C SER A 25 3.20 -9.13 14.61
N PHE A 26 2.23 -9.88 14.07
CA PHE A 26 2.49 -11.05 13.24
C PHE A 26 3.21 -10.68 11.94
N LYS A 27 2.74 -9.64 11.24
CA LYS A 27 3.42 -9.09 10.05
C LYS A 27 4.86 -8.70 10.36
N MET A 28 5.14 -8.11 11.52
CA MET A 28 6.51 -7.79 11.96
C MET A 28 7.34 -9.05 12.22
N ALA A 29 6.79 -10.04 12.92
CA ALA A 29 7.47 -11.31 13.21
C ALA A 29 7.86 -12.08 11.93
N MET A 30 7.07 -11.95 10.85
CA MET A 30 7.35 -12.59 9.57
C MET A 30 8.44 -11.91 8.73
N THR A 31 8.91 -10.72 9.11
CA THR A 31 9.88 -9.92 8.33
C THR A 31 11.13 -10.67 7.86
N PRO A 32 11.82 -11.52 8.66
CA PRO A 32 13.03 -12.19 8.21
C PRO A 32 12.77 -13.34 7.23
N PHE A 33 11.53 -13.80 7.08
CA PHE A 33 11.17 -14.99 6.31
C PHE A 33 10.51 -14.68 4.95
N VAL A 34 10.20 -13.41 4.68
CA VAL A 34 9.51 -12.97 3.46
C VAL A 34 10.44 -12.19 2.54
N SER A 35 9.96 -11.81 1.35
CA SER A 35 10.67 -10.93 0.42
C SER A 35 11.18 -9.67 1.12
N LYS A 36 12.36 -9.19 0.72
CA LYS A 36 12.99 -7.97 1.23
C LYS A 36 13.59 -7.17 0.08
N ASN A 37 13.63 -5.85 0.24
CA ASN A 37 14.20 -4.88 -0.71
C ASN A 37 13.60 -4.95 -2.14
N PRO A 38 12.27 -4.72 -2.31
CA PRO A 38 11.29 -4.33 -1.30
C PRO A 38 10.63 -5.54 -0.62
N ARG A 39 9.99 -5.31 0.53
CA ARG A 39 8.99 -6.26 1.04
C ARG A 39 7.75 -6.14 0.17
N GLU A 40 7.58 -7.10 -0.74
CA GLU A 40 6.53 -7.12 -1.75
C GLU A 40 5.13 -7.21 -1.12
N ALA A 41 4.15 -6.65 -1.82
CA ALA A 41 2.75 -6.64 -1.45
C ALA A 41 1.89 -6.83 -2.71
N PHE A 42 0.64 -7.27 -2.52
CA PHE A 42 -0.28 -7.48 -3.63
C PHE A 42 -1.42 -6.46 -3.59
N LEU A 43 -1.57 -5.66 -4.65
CA LEU A 43 -2.49 -4.51 -4.70
C LEU A 43 -3.94 -4.87 -4.36
N ASN A 44 -4.41 -6.07 -4.71
CA ASN A 44 -5.79 -6.48 -4.45
C ASN A 44 -6.07 -6.71 -2.96
N TYR A 45 -5.04 -6.85 -2.13
CA TYR A 45 -5.12 -6.83 -0.67
C TYR A 45 -4.52 -5.52 -0.18
N ARG A 46 -5.29 -4.43 -0.33
CA ARG A 46 -4.81 -3.08 0.00
C ARG A 46 -4.47 -2.98 1.49
N ASP A 47 -3.26 -2.52 1.75
CA ASP A 47 -2.72 -2.32 3.09
C ASP A 47 -2.28 -0.86 3.23
N VAL A 48 -2.96 -0.07 4.05
CA VAL A 48 -2.59 1.34 4.27
C VAL A 48 -1.35 1.49 5.17
N ASP A 49 -1.00 0.45 5.95
CA ASP A 49 0.16 0.46 6.86
C ASP A 49 1.49 0.40 6.10
N ILE A 50 1.50 0.06 4.80
CA ILE A 50 2.73 0.13 3.97
C ILE A 50 2.97 1.52 3.34
N GLY A 51 2.11 2.49 3.65
CA GLY A 51 2.25 3.89 3.28
C GLY A 51 1.11 4.40 2.40
N ILE A 52 0.81 5.69 2.57
CA ILE A 52 -0.22 6.42 1.82
C ILE A 52 0.33 7.75 1.33
N THR A 53 -0.32 8.32 0.32
CA THR A 53 -0.09 9.69 -0.15
C THR A 53 -0.73 10.69 0.81
N THR A 54 -0.14 11.89 0.92
CA THR A 54 -0.66 12.99 1.75
C THR A 54 -2.11 13.36 1.43
N PRO A 55 -2.83 13.98 2.38
CA PRO A 55 -4.15 14.55 2.15
C PRO A 55 -4.13 15.45 0.90
N GLY A 56 -5.11 15.25 0.00
CA GLY A 56 -5.20 15.97 -1.27
C GLY A 56 -4.68 15.22 -2.50
N TYR A 57 -4.13 14.00 -2.34
CA TYR A 57 -3.78 13.08 -3.44
C TYR A 57 -2.73 13.59 -4.45
N ASN A 58 -2.00 14.64 -4.09
CA ASN A 58 -0.89 15.19 -4.87
C ASN A 58 0.45 14.62 -4.37
N ALA A 59 0.60 13.29 -4.42
CA ALA A 59 1.92 12.71 -4.18
C ALA A 59 2.80 12.85 -5.42
N THR A 60 4.10 13.01 -5.19
CA THR A 60 5.10 12.88 -6.24
C THR A 60 5.45 11.41 -6.47
N PHE A 61 6.09 11.11 -7.60
CA PHE A 61 6.63 9.78 -7.89
C PHE A 61 7.43 9.20 -6.71
N GLU A 62 8.34 10.00 -6.14
CA GLU A 62 9.23 9.58 -5.04
C GLU A 62 8.46 9.30 -3.73
N LYS A 63 7.48 10.14 -3.36
CA LYS A 63 6.66 9.90 -2.16
C LYS A 63 5.86 8.61 -2.26
N ALA A 64 5.37 8.30 -3.45
CA ALA A 64 4.55 7.11 -3.69
C ALA A 64 5.38 5.81 -3.84
N LYS A 65 6.72 5.87 -3.99
CA LYS A 65 7.58 4.65 -4.05
C LYS A 65 7.43 3.77 -2.82
N VAL A 66 7.13 4.35 -1.65
CA VAL A 66 7.00 3.63 -0.38
C VAL A 66 6.03 2.44 -0.48
N TYR A 67 4.92 2.59 -1.23
CA TYR A 67 3.99 1.51 -1.53
C TYR A 67 4.08 1.06 -3.00
N GLY A 68 4.42 1.95 -3.94
CA GLY A 68 4.46 1.68 -5.37
C GLY A 68 5.47 0.59 -5.75
N GLU A 69 6.67 0.62 -5.17
CA GLU A 69 7.68 -0.42 -5.43
C GLU A 69 7.32 -1.74 -4.76
N LYS A 70 6.60 -1.71 -3.63
CA LYS A 70 6.11 -2.92 -2.96
C LYS A 70 5.06 -3.64 -3.82
N TYR A 71 4.18 -2.89 -4.48
CA TYR A 71 3.13 -3.46 -5.33
C TYR A 71 3.59 -3.82 -6.75
N PHE A 72 4.47 -3.00 -7.34
CA PHE A 72 4.74 -3.07 -8.78
C PHE A 72 6.21 -3.32 -9.11
N GLN A 73 7.11 -3.26 -8.14
CA GLN A 73 8.55 -3.42 -8.33
C GLN A 73 9.06 -2.55 -9.51
N GLY A 74 9.82 -3.12 -10.44
CA GLY A 74 10.33 -2.44 -11.63
C GLY A 74 9.24 -1.93 -12.58
N ASN A 75 7.99 -2.36 -12.46
CA ASN A 75 6.88 -1.86 -13.28
C ASN A 75 6.37 -0.49 -12.82
N TYR A 76 6.74 -0.03 -11.62
CA TYR A 76 6.22 1.22 -11.05
C TYR A 76 6.49 2.44 -11.96
N LEU A 77 7.70 2.56 -12.51
CA LEU A 77 8.06 3.65 -13.42
C LEU A 77 7.21 3.64 -14.70
N ARG A 78 7.00 2.46 -15.29
CA ARG A 78 6.18 2.33 -16.51
C ARG A 78 4.73 2.73 -16.23
N LEU A 79 4.18 2.31 -15.10
CA LEU A 79 2.82 2.66 -14.73
C LEU A 79 2.66 4.16 -14.44
N PHE A 80 3.66 4.79 -13.81
CA PHE A 80 3.71 6.24 -13.64
C PHE A 80 3.69 6.99 -14.99
N GLN A 81 4.50 6.55 -15.96
CA GLN A 81 4.51 7.14 -17.30
C GLN A 81 3.16 6.99 -18.02
N VAL A 82 2.52 5.82 -17.90
CA VAL A 82 1.18 5.58 -18.46
C VAL A 82 0.16 6.49 -17.80
N LYS A 83 0.18 6.58 -16.46
CA LYS A 83 -0.73 7.44 -15.68
C LYS A 83 -0.60 8.90 -16.10
N ALA A 84 0.62 9.43 -16.19
CA ALA A 84 0.88 10.80 -16.62
C ALA A 84 0.37 11.10 -18.05
N ARG A 85 0.39 10.10 -18.95
CA ARG A 85 -0.10 10.26 -20.33
C ARG A 85 -1.62 10.24 -20.43
N PHE A 86 -2.29 9.34 -19.71
CA PHE A 86 -3.73 9.06 -19.90
C PHE A 86 -4.63 9.74 -18.87
N ASP A 87 -4.09 10.20 -17.75
CA ASP A 87 -4.79 11.02 -16.77
C ASP A 87 -3.89 12.12 -16.21
N PRO A 88 -3.46 13.08 -17.06
CA PRO A 88 -2.48 14.11 -16.68
C PRO A 88 -2.96 15.03 -15.56
N THR A 89 -4.27 15.22 -15.41
CA THR A 89 -4.87 16.03 -14.34
C THR A 89 -5.02 15.25 -13.03
N ASN A 90 -4.61 13.98 -13.00
CA ASN A 90 -4.78 13.07 -11.88
C ASN A 90 -6.24 12.98 -11.41
N PHE A 91 -7.21 12.94 -12.32
CA PHE A 91 -8.62 12.85 -11.97
C PHE A 91 -8.95 11.57 -11.20
N PHE A 92 -8.44 10.43 -11.67
CA PHE A 92 -8.61 9.12 -11.04
C PHE A 92 -7.54 8.86 -9.98
N ARG A 93 -7.79 9.28 -8.74
CA ARG A 93 -6.81 9.24 -7.64
C ARG A 93 -7.32 8.52 -6.40
N SER A 94 -6.40 8.03 -5.58
CA SER A 94 -6.68 7.43 -4.27
C SER A 94 -5.48 7.58 -3.35
N GLN A 95 -5.61 7.20 -2.07
CA GLN A 95 -4.53 7.30 -1.07
C GLN A 95 -3.29 6.47 -1.43
N GLN A 96 -3.42 5.49 -2.33
CA GLN A 96 -2.31 4.67 -2.84
C GLN A 96 -2.33 4.60 -4.37
N GLY A 97 -2.92 5.61 -5.01
CA GLY A 97 -2.99 5.70 -6.46
C GLY A 97 -1.64 6.07 -7.06
N ILE A 98 -1.38 5.62 -8.29
CA ILE A 98 -0.19 6.05 -9.02
C ILE A 98 -0.29 7.57 -9.25
N PRO A 99 0.71 8.35 -8.82
CA PRO A 99 0.68 9.79 -8.99
C PRO A 99 0.92 10.19 -10.45
N VAL A 100 0.74 11.48 -10.73
CA VAL A 100 1.19 12.12 -11.97
C VAL A 100 2.34 13.07 -11.67
N LEU A 101 2.96 13.61 -12.72
CA LEU A 101 3.90 14.71 -12.58
C LEU A 101 3.18 15.94 -12.00
N GLU A 102 3.76 16.54 -10.96
CA GLU A 102 3.55 17.97 -10.71
C GLU A 102 4.26 18.78 -11.80
#